data_AF-A0A084AA15-F1
#
_entry.id   AF-A0A084AA15-F1
#
_cell.length_a   1.000
_cell.length_b   1.000
_cell.length_c   1.000
_cell.angle_alpha   90.00
_cell.angle_beta   90.00
_cell.angle_gamma   90.00
#
_symmetry.space_group_name_H-M   'P 1'
#
loop_
_entity.id
_entity.type
_entity.pdbx_description
1 polymer ?
#
loop_
_entity_poly.entity_id
_entity_poly.type
_entity_poly.pdbx_seq_one_letter_code
_entity_poly.pdbx_strand_id
1 'polypeptide(L)'
;MIISKMVDVYAVYYPIVLSFIWASGAFLSRWKDKSRARGLSDREKISIVISAYNEEETIEEVLLSLRNLNYPALEIFVVDDKSSDRTLQKLHAFKKRFNNWEALTILEQKENKGKATALNVALNQVTSKYMLVIDADSYLSADALDYLLAELVSVMLSLNLRVTIV
;
A
#
# COMPACT_ATOMS: atom_id res chain seq x y z
N MET A 1 36.70 -8.59 37.22
CA MET A 1 36.24 -7.25 37.65
C MET A 1 36.33 -6.19 36.54
N ILE A 2 37.39 -6.14 35.72
CA ILE A 2 37.49 -5.17 34.61
C ILE A 2 36.52 -5.53 33.47
N ILE A 3 36.48 -6.80 33.07
CA ILE A 3 35.61 -7.28 31.98
C ILE A 3 34.12 -7.01 32.27
N SER A 4 33.66 -7.28 33.50
CA SER A 4 32.27 -7.01 33.89
C SER A 4 31.92 -5.53 33.79
N LYS A 5 32.80 -4.62 34.25
CA LYS A 5 32.59 -3.18 34.10
C LYS A 5 32.53 -2.72 32.65
N MET A 6 33.31 -3.35 31.76
CA MET A 6 33.24 -3.04 30.32
C MET A 6 31.94 -3.51 29.69
N VAL A 7 31.43 -4.68 30.10
CA VAL A 7 30.14 -5.20 29.65
C VAL A 7 28.99 -4.30 30.12
N ASP A 8 29.02 -3.84 31.38
CA ASP A 8 27.99 -2.94 31.93
C ASP A 8 27.96 -1.59 31.19
N VAL A 9 29.13 -1.01 30.92
CA VAL A 9 29.27 0.21 30.12
C VAL A 9 28.71 -0.03 28.71
N TYR A 10 29.13 -1.09 28.03
CA TYR A 10 28.62 -1.40 26.69
C TYR A 10 27.09 -1.55 26.68
N ALA A 11 26.52 -2.30 27.62
CA ALA A 11 25.08 -2.55 27.71
C ALA A 11 24.26 -1.25 27.88
N VAL A 12 24.80 -0.25 28.57
CA VAL A 12 24.13 1.04 28.79
C VAL A 12 24.30 1.98 27.59
N TYR A 13 25.52 2.13 27.05
CA TYR A 13 25.79 3.13 26.02
C TYR A 13 25.42 2.66 24.60
N TYR A 14 25.50 1.36 24.31
CA TYR A 14 25.15 0.81 23.01
C TYR A 14 23.73 1.19 22.53
N PRO A 15 22.66 0.97 23.31
CA PRO A 15 21.30 1.30 22.86
C PRO A 15 21.10 2.81 22.69
N ILE A 16 21.77 3.65 23.49
CA ILE A 16 21.69 5.10 23.38
C ILE A 16 22.31 5.56 22.06
N VAL A 17 23.55 5.15 21.77
CA VAL A 17 24.25 5.49 20.53
C VAL A 17 23.47 4.99 19.31
N LEU A 18 22.97 3.76 19.36
CA LEU A 18 22.17 3.19 18.28
C LEU A 18 20.87 3.99 18.04
N SER A 19 20.19 4.40 19.11
CA SER A 19 18.98 5.23 19.02
C SER A 19 19.25 6.58 18.35
N PHE A 20 20.37 7.23 18.66
CA PHE A 20 20.76 8.48 18.00
C PHE A 20 21.08 8.29 16.50
N ILE A 21 21.71 7.19 16.13
CA ILE A 21 21.99 6.86 14.71
C ILE A 21 20.67 6.68 13.95
N TRP A 22 19.73 5.89 14.47
CA TRP A 22 18.43 5.70 13.82
C TRP A 22 17.59 6.98 13.78
N ALA A 23 17.56 7.75 14.88
CA ALA A 23 16.80 9.00 14.93
C ALA A 23 17.34 10.05 13.96
N SER A 24 18.66 10.20 13.87
CA SER A 24 19.30 11.11 12.91
C SER A 24 19.08 10.67 11.46
N GLY A 25 19.20 9.38 11.17
CA GLY A 25 18.87 8.82 9.86
C GLY A 25 17.42 9.07 9.45
N ALA A 26 16.47 8.82 10.36
CA ALA A 26 15.05 9.08 10.12
C ALA A 26 14.75 10.57 9.88
N PHE A 27 15.42 11.46 10.64
CA PHE A 27 15.28 12.90 10.47
C PHE A 27 15.81 13.38 9.11
N LEU A 28 17.00 12.91 8.70
CA LEU A 28 17.59 13.25 7.41
C LEU A 28 16.77 12.70 6.23
N SER A 29 16.23 11.48 6.36
CA SER A 29 15.37 10.88 5.33
C SER A 29 14.09 11.69 5.12
N ARG A 30 13.40 12.06 6.21
CA ARG A 30 12.18 12.89 6.16
C ARG A 30 12.39 14.25 5.49
N TRP A 31 13.59 14.82 5.60
CA TRP A 31 13.88 16.12 4.98
C TRP A 31 14.08 16.00 3.45
N LYS A 32 14.63 14.90 2.96
CA LYS A 32 14.81 14.68 1.51
C LYS A 32 13.49 14.35 0.79
N ASP A 33 12.58 13.62 1.44
CA ASP A 33 11.35 13.09 0.80
C ASP A 33 10.35 14.14 0.31
N LYS A 34 10.20 15.27 1.02
CA LYS A 34 9.20 16.30 0.67
C LYS A 34 9.42 16.97 -0.69
N SER A 35 10.63 16.87 -1.26
CA SER A 35 10.99 17.54 -2.51
C SER A 35 10.75 16.67 -3.76
N ARG A 36 10.74 15.33 -3.62
CA ARG A 36 10.58 14.39 -4.75
C ARG A 36 9.12 14.24 -5.22
N ALA A 37 8.17 14.25 -4.29
CA ALA A 37 6.76 13.99 -4.57
C ALA A 37 6.05 15.08 -5.41
N ARG A 38 6.59 16.30 -5.48
CA ARG A 38 5.90 17.47 -6.10
C ARG A 38 6.10 17.63 -7.61
N GLY A 39 6.84 16.72 -8.26
CA GLY A 39 7.29 16.89 -9.65
C GLY A 39 6.43 16.24 -10.73
N LEU A 40 5.43 15.43 -10.39
CA LEU A 40 4.59 14.73 -11.38
C LEU A 40 3.41 15.66 -11.76
N SER A 41 3.58 16.45 -12.82
CA SER A 41 2.58 17.45 -13.24
C SER A 41 1.31 16.85 -13.84
N ASP A 42 1.28 15.54 -14.05
CA ASP A 42 0.08 14.81 -14.45
C ASP A 42 -0.02 13.54 -13.59
N ARG A 43 -1.05 13.48 -12.74
CA ARG A 43 -1.27 12.36 -11.83
C ARG A 43 -1.95 11.24 -12.60
N GLU A 44 -1.11 10.40 -13.20
CA GLU A 44 -1.49 9.17 -13.91
C GLU A 44 -2.47 8.34 -13.08
N LYS A 45 -3.46 7.71 -13.73
CA LYS A 45 -4.40 6.83 -13.04
C LYS A 45 -3.63 5.69 -12.37
N ILE A 46 -4.03 5.32 -11.15
CA ILE A 46 -3.50 4.17 -10.42
C ILE A 46 -4.64 3.20 -10.11
N SER A 47 -4.38 1.91 -10.30
CA SER A 47 -5.26 0.82 -9.85
C SER A 47 -4.72 0.23 -8.56
N ILE A 48 -5.52 0.25 -7.51
CA ILE A 48 -5.22 -0.47 -6.28
C ILE A 48 -5.95 -1.81 -6.32
N VAL A 49 -5.23 -2.90 -6.17
CA VAL A 49 -5.79 -4.26 -6.22
C VAL A 49 -5.59 -4.93 -4.87
N ILE A 50 -6.67 -5.44 -4.31
CA ILE A 50 -6.73 -6.16 -3.04
C ILE A 50 -7.26 -7.56 -3.31
N SER A 51 -6.56 -8.57 -2.81
CA SER A 51 -7.10 -9.94 -2.71
C SER A 51 -7.61 -10.12 -1.29
N ALA A 52 -8.88 -10.49 -1.12
CA ALA A 52 -9.50 -10.68 0.19
C ALA A 52 -9.99 -12.12 0.35
N TYR A 53 -9.69 -12.73 1.50
CA TYR A 53 -10.23 -14.03 1.90
C TYR A 53 -10.35 -14.08 3.43
N ASN A 54 -11.58 -14.05 3.94
CA ASN A 54 -11.89 -14.03 5.36
C ASN A 54 -11.26 -12.85 6.14
N GLU A 55 -11.52 -11.63 5.67
CA GLU A 55 -10.96 -10.37 6.15
C GLU A 55 -12.05 -9.45 6.74
N GLU A 56 -13.09 -10.04 7.35
CA GLU A 56 -14.20 -9.25 7.87
C GLU A 56 -13.79 -8.23 8.93
N GLU A 57 -12.70 -8.46 9.67
CA GLU A 57 -12.25 -7.56 10.75
C GLU A 57 -11.51 -6.32 10.27
N THR A 58 -10.95 -6.33 9.06
CA THR A 58 -9.96 -5.35 8.57
C THR A 58 -10.44 -4.62 7.31
N ILE A 59 -11.29 -5.24 6.50
CA ILE A 59 -11.61 -4.77 5.15
C ILE A 59 -12.26 -3.39 5.12
N GLU A 60 -13.08 -3.03 6.12
CA GLU A 60 -13.74 -1.72 6.16
C GLU A 60 -12.72 -0.60 6.45
N GLU A 61 -11.83 -0.81 7.40
CA GLU A 61 -10.78 0.12 7.77
C GLU A 61 -9.77 0.32 6.62
N VAL A 62 -9.44 -0.76 5.90
CA VAL A 62 -8.61 -0.67 4.70
C VAL A 62 -9.29 0.18 3.64
N LEU A 63 -10.57 -0.07 3.33
CA LEU A 63 -11.32 0.75 2.37
C LEU A 63 -11.46 2.22 2.80
N LEU A 64 -11.61 2.49 4.10
CA LEU A 64 -11.58 3.86 4.63
C LEU A 64 -10.23 4.52 4.37
N SER A 65 -9.12 3.80 4.59
CA SER A 65 -7.78 4.33 4.31
C SER A 65 -7.61 4.68 2.83
N LEU A 66 -8.12 3.83 1.93
CA LEU A 66 -8.07 4.07 0.48
C LEU A 66 -8.94 5.26 0.06
N ARG A 67 -10.12 5.41 0.65
CA ARG A 67 -11.01 6.56 0.37
C ARG A 67 -10.41 7.89 0.84
N ASN A 68 -9.55 7.85 1.85
CA ASN A 68 -8.88 9.02 2.40
C ASN A 68 -7.55 9.36 1.71
N LEU A 69 -7.20 8.67 0.62
CA LEU A 69 -6.04 8.99 -0.19
C LEU A 69 -6.22 10.35 -0.88
N ASN A 70 -5.18 11.18 -0.84
CA ASN A 70 -5.13 12.48 -1.52
C ASN A 70 -4.73 12.32 -2.99
N TYR A 71 -5.38 11.41 -3.72
CA TYR A 71 -5.05 11.09 -5.10
C TYR A 71 -6.30 11.12 -6.00
N PRO A 72 -6.32 11.93 -7.06
CA PRO A 72 -7.55 12.22 -7.81
C PRO A 72 -7.97 11.11 -8.78
N ALA A 73 -7.02 10.35 -9.32
CA ALA A 73 -7.28 9.36 -10.37
C ALA A 73 -7.03 7.94 -9.86
N LEU A 74 -8.03 7.37 -9.17
CA LEU A 74 -7.97 6.03 -8.57
C LEU A 74 -9.05 5.10 -9.13
N GLU A 75 -8.67 3.86 -9.36
CA GLU A 75 -9.58 2.72 -9.43
C GLU A 75 -9.15 1.69 -8.38
N ILE A 76 -10.10 1.06 -7.70
CA ILE A 76 -9.86 0.12 -6.60
C ILE A 76 -10.60 -1.15 -6.94
N PHE A 77 -9.87 -2.25 -6.99
CA PHE A 77 -10.42 -3.58 -7.20
C PHE A 77 -10.22 -4.40 -5.93
N VAL A 78 -11.32 -4.90 -5.36
CA VAL A 78 -11.26 -5.91 -4.31
C VAL A 78 -11.76 -7.21 -4.89
N VAL A 79 -10.91 -8.22 -4.90
CA VAL A 79 -11.23 -9.56 -5.37
C VAL A 79 -11.44 -10.47 -4.17
N ASP A 80 -12.69 -10.84 -3.91
CA ASP A 80 -13.04 -11.83 -2.90
C ASP A 80 -12.75 -13.23 -3.45
N ASP A 81 -11.83 -13.95 -2.81
CA ASP A 81 -11.42 -15.32 -3.16
C ASP A 81 -12.32 -16.36 -2.48
N LYS A 82 -13.64 -16.14 -2.58
CA LYS A 82 -14.70 -16.95 -1.96
C LYS A 82 -14.58 -17.02 -0.44
N SER A 83 -14.71 -15.87 0.20
CA SER A 83 -14.76 -15.82 1.68
C SER A 83 -15.97 -16.58 2.22
N SER A 84 -15.79 -17.21 3.38
CA SER A 84 -16.85 -17.93 4.12
C SER A 84 -17.46 -17.09 5.25
N ASP A 85 -16.84 -15.96 5.57
CA ASP A 85 -17.26 -15.01 6.61
C ASP A 85 -18.08 -13.85 6.01
N ARG A 86 -18.17 -12.72 6.72
CA ARG A 86 -18.93 -11.55 6.25
C ARG A 86 -18.12 -10.57 5.39
N THR A 87 -16.91 -10.93 4.92
CA THR A 87 -16.05 -10.06 4.10
C THR A 87 -16.82 -9.47 2.91
N LEU A 88 -17.44 -10.33 2.12
CA LEU A 88 -18.18 -9.93 0.93
C LEU A 88 -19.40 -9.05 1.27
N GLN A 89 -20.11 -9.39 2.36
CA GLN A 89 -21.23 -8.59 2.85
C GLN A 89 -20.78 -7.17 3.24
N LYS A 90 -19.66 -7.07 3.97
CA LYS A 90 -19.07 -5.78 4.39
C LYS A 90 -18.61 -4.96 3.19
N LEU A 91 -17.97 -5.58 2.20
CA LEU A 91 -17.60 -4.92 0.94
C LEU A 91 -18.80 -4.25 0.25
N HIS A 92 -19.88 -5.00 0.05
CA HIS A 92 -21.10 -4.47 -0.57
C HIS A 92 -21.79 -3.42 0.29
N ALA A 93 -21.84 -3.62 1.62
CA ALA A 93 -22.41 -2.64 2.55
C ALA A 93 -21.61 -1.33 2.55
N PHE A 94 -20.29 -1.41 2.53
CA PHE A 94 -19.38 -0.27 2.45
C PHE A 94 -19.59 0.51 1.15
N LYS A 95 -19.61 -0.19 0.00
CA LYS A 95 -19.85 0.45 -1.31
C LYS A 95 -21.18 1.21 -1.33
N LYS A 96 -22.25 0.61 -0.78
CA LYS A 96 -23.57 1.25 -0.66
C LYS A 96 -23.55 2.45 0.29
N ARG A 97 -22.88 2.34 1.45
CA ARG A 97 -22.74 3.40 2.45
C ARG A 97 -22.14 4.69 1.86
N PHE A 98 -21.26 4.57 0.87
CA PHE A 98 -20.61 5.69 0.19
C PHE A 98 -21.17 5.96 -1.21
N ASN A 99 -22.51 5.94 -1.35
CA ASN A 99 -23.22 6.29 -2.59
C ASN A 99 -22.80 5.47 -3.82
N ASN A 100 -22.64 4.15 -3.65
CA ASN A 100 -22.12 3.25 -4.69
C ASN A 100 -20.76 3.73 -5.22
N TRP A 101 -19.83 4.01 -4.31
CA TRP A 101 -18.52 4.58 -4.59
C TRP A 101 -17.91 4.06 -5.90
N GLU A 102 -17.88 4.94 -6.92
CA GLU A 102 -17.61 4.56 -8.31
C GLU A 102 -16.20 4.00 -8.51
N ALA A 103 -15.23 4.50 -7.73
CA ALA A 103 -13.85 4.01 -7.80
C ALA A 103 -13.70 2.57 -7.28
N LEU A 104 -14.66 2.03 -6.51
CA LEU A 104 -14.56 0.68 -5.93
C LEU A 104 -15.31 -0.35 -6.77
N THR A 105 -14.57 -1.29 -7.35
CA THR A 105 -15.08 -2.48 -8.03
C THR A 105 -14.83 -3.72 -7.16
N ILE A 106 -15.89 -4.50 -6.92
CA ILE A 106 -15.83 -5.74 -6.15
C ILE A 106 -15.95 -6.89 -7.15
N LEU A 107 -15.01 -7.82 -7.14
CA LEU A 107 -14.97 -9.01 -7.98
C LEU A 107 -15.06 -10.25 -7.10
N GLU A 108 -15.90 -11.20 -7.48
CA GLU A 108 -16.16 -12.39 -6.69
C GLU A 108 -15.68 -13.63 -7.46
N GLN A 109 -14.83 -14.43 -6.83
CA GLN A 109 -14.43 -15.72 -7.40
C GLN A 109 -15.42 -16.83 -7.01
N LYS A 110 -15.68 -17.74 -7.95
CA LYS A 110 -16.58 -18.90 -7.73
C LYS A 110 -15.98 -19.94 -6.78
N GLU A 111 -14.66 -19.98 -6.71
CA GLU A 111 -13.84 -20.95 -6.00
C GLU A 111 -12.63 -20.23 -5.42
N ASN A 112 -12.19 -20.64 -4.23
CA ASN A 112 -10.93 -20.16 -3.67
C ASN A 112 -9.79 -20.74 -4.52
N LYS A 113 -9.07 -19.87 -5.22
CA LYS A 113 -7.94 -20.21 -6.12
C LYS A 113 -6.66 -19.48 -5.74
N GLY A 114 -6.65 -18.86 -4.57
CA GLY A 114 -5.53 -18.14 -4.00
C GLY A 114 -5.29 -16.77 -4.64
N LYS A 115 -4.42 -16.01 -3.96
CA LYS A 115 -4.06 -14.62 -4.28
C LYS A 115 -3.63 -14.42 -5.74
N ALA A 116 -2.79 -15.28 -6.30
CA ALA A 116 -2.31 -15.10 -7.67
C ALA A 116 -3.45 -15.11 -8.70
N THR A 117 -4.43 -15.99 -8.52
CA THR A 117 -5.62 -16.05 -9.40
C THR A 117 -6.47 -14.80 -9.21
N ALA A 118 -6.67 -14.37 -7.96
CA ALA A 118 -7.40 -13.15 -7.64
C ALA A 118 -6.78 -11.91 -8.33
N LEU A 119 -5.45 -11.77 -8.25
CA LEU A 119 -4.72 -10.68 -8.89
C LEU A 119 -4.82 -10.74 -10.43
N ASN A 120 -4.73 -11.92 -11.03
CA ASN A 120 -4.91 -12.08 -12.49
C ASN A 120 -6.33 -11.71 -12.94
N VAL A 121 -7.34 -11.99 -12.14
CA VAL A 121 -8.74 -11.58 -12.42
C VAL A 121 -8.86 -10.05 -12.44
N ALA A 122 -8.26 -9.36 -11.47
CA ALA A 122 -8.23 -7.90 -11.45
C ALA A 122 -7.39 -7.31 -12.59
N LEU A 123 -6.25 -7.92 -12.92
CA LEU A 123 -5.34 -7.46 -13.98
C LEU A 123 -6.05 -7.32 -15.33
N ASN A 124 -6.97 -8.23 -15.65
CA ASN A 124 -7.76 -8.17 -16.90
C ASN A 124 -8.75 -7.00 -16.97
N GLN A 125 -9.02 -6.32 -15.85
CA GLN A 125 -9.95 -5.18 -15.78
C GLN A 125 -9.23 -3.85 -15.53
N VAL A 126 -7.95 -3.91 -15.18
CA VAL A 126 -7.16 -2.73 -14.87
C VAL A 126 -6.87 -1.95 -16.14
N THR A 127 -7.21 -0.66 -16.10
CA THR A 127 -7.05 0.25 -17.26
C THR A 127 -5.94 1.28 -17.04
N SER A 128 -5.45 1.36 -15.82
CA SER A 128 -4.45 2.34 -15.43
C SER A 128 -3.03 1.92 -15.82
N LYS A 129 -2.13 2.90 -15.84
CA LYS A 129 -0.72 2.70 -16.16
C LYS A 129 0.05 2.02 -15.03
N TYR A 130 -0.39 2.22 -13.78
CA TYR A 130 0.28 1.73 -12.59
C TYR A 130 -0.67 0.93 -11.72
N MET A 131 -0.29 -0.30 -11.42
CA MET A 131 -0.99 -1.14 -10.46
C MET A 131 -0.23 -1.19 -9.14
N LEU A 132 -0.94 -0.93 -8.04
CA LEU A 132 -0.47 -1.18 -6.69
C LEU A 132 -1.25 -2.36 -6.11
N VAL A 133 -0.55 -3.40 -5.71
CA VAL A 133 -1.14 -4.53 -4.98
C VAL A 133 -0.93 -4.29 -3.49
N ILE A 134 -2.00 -4.38 -2.69
CA ILE A 134 -1.91 -4.36 -1.23
C ILE A 134 -2.67 -5.55 -0.64
N ASP A 135 -2.32 -5.91 0.58
CA ASP A 135 -3.05 -6.91 1.35
C ASP A 135 -4.32 -6.33 1.98
N ALA A 136 -5.28 -7.19 2.31
CA ALA A 136 -6.57 -6.80 2.87
C ALA A 136 -6.50 -6.35 4.34
N ASP A 137 -5.32 -6.41 4.96
CA ASP A 137 -5.00 -5.95 6.31
C ASP A 137 -4.02 -4.76 6.32
N SER A 138 -3.74 -4.18 5.15
CA SER A 138 -2.74 -3.13 4.97
C SER A 138 -3.37 -1.74 4.74
N TYR A 139 -2.92 -0.75 5.52
CA TYR A 139 -3.40 0.63 5.45
C TYR A 139 -2.42 1.53 4.69
N LEU A 140 -2.96 2.43 3.87
CA LEU A 140 -2.16 3.47 3.21
C LEU A 140 -2.35 4.82 3.90
N SER A 141 -1.25 5.57 4.03
CA SER A 141 -1.30 6.98 4.44
C SER A 141 -1.80 7.84 3.27
N ALA A 142 -2.40 9.00 3.57
CA ALA A 142 -3.07 9.85 2.58
C ALA A 142 -2.17 10.23 1.39
N ASP A 143 -0.87 10.37 1.61
CA ASP A 143 0.12 10.78 0.61
C ASP A 143 0.98 9.60 0.08
N ALA A 144 0.68 8.36 0.47
CA ALA A 144 1.51 7.19 0.17
C ALA A 144 1.76 7.01 -1.34
N LEU A 145 0.74 7.22 -2.16
CA LEU A 145 0.82 7.05 -3.61
C LEU A 145 1.76 8.06 -4.28
N ASP A 146 1.79 9.30 -3.80
CA ASP A 146 2.69 10.33 -4.33
C ASP A 146 4.16 9.92 -4.11
N TYR A 147 4.49 9.37 -2.94
CA TYR A 147 5.84 8.88 -2.64
C TYR A 147 6.20 7.64 -3.46
N LEU A 148 5.28 6.67 -3.55
CA LEU A 148 5.51 5.44 -4.32
C LEU A 148 5.73 5.73 -5.80
N LEU A 149 4.91 6.60 -6.41
CA LEU A 149 5.07 6.98 -7.80
C LEU A 149 6.34 7.79 -8.04
N ALA A 150 6.67 8.74 -7.17
CA ALA A 150 7.89 9.53 -7.33
C ALA A 150 9.14 8.65 -7.33
N GLU A 151 9.20 7.65 -6.45
CA GLU A 151 10.32 6.71 -6.41
C GLU A 151 10.31 5.77 -7.62
N LEU A 152 9.15 5.21 -7.98
CA LEU A 152 9.02 4.34 -9.15
C LEU A 152 9.48 5.04 -10.43
N VAL A 153 9.03 6.27 -10.66
CA VAL A 153 9.42 7.07 -11.84
C VAL A 153 10.91 7.41 -11.80
N SER A 154 11.46 7.77 -10.64
CA SER A 154 12.90 8.01 -10.46
C SER A 154 13.72 6.76 -10.84
N VAL A 155 13.28 5.57 -10.43
CA VAL A 155 13.93 4.29 -10.76
C VAL A 155 13.78 3.95 -12.25
N MET A 156 12.60 4.14 -12.83
CA MET A 156 12.38 3.89 -14.27
C MET A 156 13.28 4.77 -15.14
N LEU A 157 13.45 6.04 -14.79
CA LEU A 157 14.33 6.98 -15.49
C LEU A 157 15.81 6.59 -15.35
N SER A 158 16.25 6.18 -14.15
CA SER A 158 17.65 5.81 -13.92
C SER A 158 18.05 4.51 -14.61
N LEU A 159 17.11 3.57 -14.76
CA LEU A 159 17.33 2.28 -15.41
C LEU A 159 16.93 2.25 -16.89
N ASN A 160 16.46 3.38 -17.45
CA ASN A 160 15.91 3.48 -18.81
C ASN A 160 14.83 2.41 -19.09
N LEU A 161 14.10 2.01 -18.06
CA LEU A 161 13.06 0.98 -18.14
C LEU A 161 11.80 1.58 -18.75
N ARG A 162 11.40 1.05 -19.90
CA ARG A 162 10.01 1.18 -20.38
C ARG A 162 9.23 0.00 -19.83
N VAL A 163 8.61 0.18 -18.67
CA VAL A 163 7.67 -0.81 -18.14
C VAL A 163 6.38 -0.68 -18.96
N THR A 164 6.27 -1.51 -19.99
CA THR A 164 5.00 -1.84 -20.64
C THR A 164 4.50 -3.10 -19.95
N ILE A 165 3.50 -2.98 -19.09
CA ILE A 165 2.79 -4.16 -18.56
C ILE A 165 2.00 -4.73 -19.75
N VAL A 166 2.27 -5.99 -20.11
CA VAL A 166 1.56 -6.75 -21.16
C VAL A 166 0.37 -7.46 -20.53
#